data_AF-A0AAW4VXK2-F1
#
_entry.id   AF-A0AAW4VXK2-F1
#
_cell.length_a   1.000
_cell.length_b   1.000
_cell.length_c   1.000
_cell.angle_alpha   90.00
_cell.angle_beta   90.00
_cell.angle_gamma   90.00
#
_symmetry.space_group_name_H-M   'P 1'
#
loop_
_entity.id
_entity.type
_entity.pdbx_description
1 polymer ?
#
loop_
_entity_poly.entity_id
_entity_poly.type
_entity_poly.pdbx_seq_one_letter_code
_entity_poly.pdbx_strand_id
1 'polypeptide(L)'
;MMEKMIALQQKRRSKKGGFTLVELIVVLVILAILAALLIPALTGYIDKAKNKKIVAECRQSVMAAQTLADEEYGKTSGTVTFGEGKTITLDKVEDLAEVPSGTVKSVTTNAKGQVTNLEYKNGKTVTYTWADGKGTYSDPS
;
A
#
# COMPACT_ATOMS: atom_id res chain seq x y z
N MET A 1 -32.52 -38.11 -53.94
CA MET A 1 -31.12 -37.94 -53.47
C MET A 1 -30.97 -36.87 -52.38
N MET A 2 -31.81 -35.83 -52.35
CA MET A 2 -31.79 -34.77 -51.31
C MET A 2 -32.21 -35.21 -49.90
N GLU A 3 -33.17 -36.13 -49.75
CA GLU A 3 -33.65 -36.55 -48.42
C GLU A 3 -32.57 -37.19 -47.54
N LYS A 4 -31.67 -37.97 -48.16
CA LYS A 4 -30.54 -38.59 -47.44
C LYS A 4 -29.49 -37.56 -46.99
N MET A 5 -29.38 -36.42 -47.67
CA MET A 5 -28.48 -35.33 -47.26
C MET A 5 -29.00 -34.55 -46.06
N ILE A 6 -30.32 -34.31 -45.98
CA ILE A 6 -30.95 -33.60 -44.86
C ILE A 6 -30.89 -34.46 -43.57
N ALA A 7 -31.15 -35.76 -43.68
CA ALA A 7 -31.09 -36.69 -42.54
C ALA A 7 -29.67 -36.78 -41.92
N LEU A 8 -28.61 -36.68 -42.75
CA LEU A 8 -27.23 -36.67 -42.26
C LEU A 8 -26.84 -35.37 -41.55
N GLN A 9 -27.40 -34.22 -41.97
CA GLN A 9 -27.20 -32.95 -41.27
C GLN A 9 -27.91 -32.93 -39.90
N GLN A 10 -29.13 -33.47 -39.81
CA GLN A 10 -29.87 -33.61 -38.53
C GLN A 10 -29.15 -34.53 -37.54
N LYS A 11 -28.61 -35.66 -38.01
CA LYS A 11 -27.88 -36.64 -37.19
C LYS A 11 -26.53 -36.12 -36.66
N ARG A 12 -25.93 -35.12 -37.32
CA ARG A 12 -24.73 -34.42 -36.84
C ARG A 12 -25.03 -33.35 -35.78
N ARG A 13 -26.22 -32.75 -35.78
CA ARG A 13 -26.61 -31.71 -34.81
C ARG A 13 -26.94 -32.28 -33.43
N SER A 14 -27.39 -33.53 -33.34
CA SER A 14 -27.69 -34.23 -32.07
C SER A 14 -26.45 -34.83 -31.36
N LYS A 15 -25.28 -34.80 -32.00
CA LYS A 15 -24.02 -35.32 -31.44
C LYS A 15 -23.17 -34.29 -30.69
N LYS A 16 -23.65 -33.05 -30.54
CA LYS A 16 -23.03 -32.08 -29.65
C LYS A 16 -23.47 -32.39 -28.23
N GLY A 17 -22.64 -33.11 -27.48
CA GLY A 17 -22.81 -33.28 -26.03
C GLY A 17 -22.83 -31.91 -25.39
N GLY A 18 -23.97 -31.51 -24.84
CA GLY A 18 -24.09 -30.31 -24.02
C GLY A 18 -23.52 -30.56 -22.63
N PHE A 19 -22.95 -29.53 -22.02
CA PHE A 19 -22.59 -29.54 -20.61
C PHE A 19 -23.87 -29.74 -19.79
N THR A 20 -23.89 -30.71 -18.88
CA THR A 20 -25.07 -30.94 -18.03
C THR A 20 -25.14 -29.86 -16.95
N LEU A 21 -26.36 -29.51 -16.50
CA LEU A 21 -26.52 -28.58 -15.37
C LEU A 21 -25.83 -29.11 -14.10
N VAL A 22 -25.79 -30.44 -13.94
CA VAL A 22 -25.15 -31.10 -12.79
C VAL A 22 -23.64 -30.86 -12.78
N GLU A 23 -22.96 -31.03 -13.93
CA GLU A 23 -21.53 -30.76 -14.04
C GLU A 23 -21.19 -29.29 -13.72
N LEU A 24 -22.05 -28.36 -14.14
CA LEU A 24 -21.85 -26.94 -13.86
C LEU A 24 -22.00 -26.63 -12.36
N ILE A 25 -23.02 -27.18 -11.71
CA ILE A 25 -23.27 -26.97 -10.28
C ILE A 25 -22.13 -27.53 -9.43
N VAL A 26 -21.63 -28.73 -9.75
CA VAL A 26 -20.50 -29.34 -9.02
C VAL A 26 -19.25 -28.44 -9.10
N VAL A 27 -18.95 -27.88 -10.27
CA VAL A 27 -17.81 -26.97 -10.44
C VAL A 27 -18.00 -25.69 -9.62
N LEU A 28 -19.19 -25.08 -9.66
CA LEU A 28 -19.47 -23.87 -8.86
C LEU A 28 -19.35 -24.14 -7.35
N VAL A 29 -19.78 -25.31 -6.89
CA VAL A 29 -19.64 -25.71 -5.47
C VAL A 29 -18.17 -25.82 -5.08
N ILE A 30 -17.33 -26.46 -5.91
CA ILE A 30 -15.88 -26.57 -5.63
C ILE A 30 -15.22 -25.18 -5.63
N LEU A 31 -15.53 -24.33 -6.61
CA LEU A 31 -15.02 -22.96 -6.67
C LEU A 31 -15.44 -22.14 -5.45
N ALA A 32 -16.67 -22.30 -4.96
CA ALA A 32 -17.15 -21.61 -3.76
C ALA A 32 -16.37 -22.03 -2.50
N ILE A 33 -16.12 -23.33 -2.31
CA ILE A 33 -15.33 -23.84 -1.17
C ILE A 33 -13.89 -23.31 -1.22
N LEU A 34 -13.24 -23.37 -2.39
CA LEU A 34 -11.89 -22.85 -2.57
C LEU A 34 -11.82 -21.34 -2.32
N ALA A 35 -12.77 -20.57 -2.86
CA ALA A 35 -12.83 -19.13 -2.65
C ALA A 35 -13.02 -18.79 -1.16
N ALA A 36 -13.89 -19.52 -0.44
CA ALA A 36 -14.15 -19.29 0.97
C ALA A 36 -12.90 -19.44 1.85
N LEU A 37 -12.00 -20.39 1.54
CA LEU A 37 -10.74 -20.59 2.27
C LEU A 37 -9.67 -19.58 1.85
N LEU A 38 -9.65 -19.17 0.58
CA LEU A 38 -8.56 -18.40 -0.01
C LEU A 38 -8.72 -16.88 0.21
N ILE A 39 -9.96 -16.37 0.23
CA ILE A 39 -10.25 -14.94 0.43
C ILE A 39 -9.71 -14.40 1.77
N PRO A 40 -9.97 -15.02 2.94
CA PRO A 40 -9.48 -14.49 4.22
C PRO A 40 -7.96 -14.44 4.33
N ALA A 41 -7.27 -15.42 3.72
CA ALA A 41 -5.81 -15.43 3.70
C ALA A 41 -5.28 -14.26 2.85
N LEU A 42 -5.84 -14.06 1.65
CA LEU A 42 -5.42 -12.96 0.77
C LEU A 42 -5.67 -11.58 1.39
N THR A 43 -6.81 -11.35 2.03
CA THR A 43 -7.10 -10.07 2.68
C THR A 43 -6.10 -9.76 3.79
N GLY A 44 -5.77 -10.73 4.64
CA GLY A 44 -4.73 -10.57 5.67
C GLY A 44 -3.34 -10.25 5.11
N TYR A 45 -2.94 -10.89 4.01
CA TYR A 45 -1.67 -10.58 3.34
C TYR A 45 -1.65 -9.19 2.72
N ILE A 46 -2.76 -8.75 2.13
CA ILE A 46 -2.90 -7.40 1.56
C ILE A 46 -2.75 -6.34 2.67
N ASP A 47 -3.39 -6.53 3.82
CA ASP A 47 -3.28 -5.60 4.93
C ASP A 47 -1.87 -5.54 5.51
N LYS A 48 -1.18 -6.69 5.61
CA LYS A 48 0.23 -6.74 6.01
C LYS A 48 1.13 -6.01 5.01
N ALA A 49 0.89 -6.18 3.72
CA ALA A 49 1.64 -5.49 2.67
C ALA A 49 1.41 -3.96 2.73
N LYS A 50 0.16 -3.52 2.91
CA LYS A 50 -0.19 -2.11 3.11
C LYS A 50 0.50 -1.53 4.35
N ASN A 51 0.45 -2.23 5.48
CA ASN A 51 1.14 -1.82 6.71
C ASN A 51 2.65 -1.65 6.49
N LYS A 52 3.29 -2.61 5.80
CA LYS A 52 4.72 -2.53 5.47
C LYS A 52 5.04 -1.38 4.51
N LYS A 53 4.16 -1.10 3.55
CA LYS A 53 4.28 0.03 2.62
C LYS A 53 4.28 1.36 3.39
N ILE A 54 3.32 1.57 4.29
CA ILE A 54 3.21 2.81 5.07
C ILE A 54 4.45 3.02 5.94
N VAL A 55 4.98 1.97 6.57
CA VAL A 55 6.24 2.07 7.34
C VAL A 55 7.43 2.41 6.44
N ALA A 56 7.48 1.90 5.21
CA ALA A 56 8.52 2.24 4.24
C ALA A 56 8.40 3.70 3.76
N GLU A 57 7.19 4.17 3.46
CA GLU A 57 6.92 5.57 3.12
C GLU A 57 7.33 6.51 4.27
N CYS A 58 6.98 6.16 5.51
CA CYS A 58 7.42 6.91 6.70
C CYS A 58 8.96 6.95 6.82
N ARG A 59 9.66 5.84 6.53
CA ARG A 59 11.13 5.82 6.50
C ARG A 59 11.70 6.78 5.46
N GLN A 60 11.13 6.81 4.26
CA GLN A 60 11.53 7.74 3.21
C GLN A 60 11.33 9.19 3.65
N SER A 61 10.18 9.49 4.28
CA SER A 61 9.90 10.82 4.83
C SER A 61 10.89 11.22 5.94
N VAL A 62 11.31 10.30 6.81
CA VAL A 62 12.31 10.59 7.86
C VAL A 62 13.67 10.92 7.23
N MET A 63 14.10 10.18 6.20
CA MET A 63 15.35 10.47 5.51
C MET A 63 15.30 11.80 4.78
N ALA A 64 14.21 12.10 4.07
CA ALA A 64 14.01 13.39 3.41
C ALA A 64 13.99 14.55 4.42
N ALA A 65 13.27 14.39 5.52
CA ALA A 65 13.23 15.38 6.59
C ALA A 65 14.62 15.60 7.20
N GLN A 66 15.40 14.54 7.41
CA GLN A 66 16.75 14.65 7.95
C GLN A 66 17.67 15.41 6.98
N THR A 67 17.62 15.10 5.68
CA THR A 67 18.40 15.81 4.65
C THR A 67 18.11 17.31 4.66
N LEU A 68 16.83 17.68 4.67
CA LEU A 68 16.42 19.09 4.71
C LEU A 68 16.81 19.76 6.03
N ALA A 69 16.75 19.02 7.15
CA ALA A 69 17.18 19.53 8.43
C ALA A 69 18.69 19.77 8.48
N ASP A 70 19.50 18.88 7.91
CA ASP A 70 20.96 19.00 7.85
C ASP A 70 21.38 20.22 7.00
N GLU A 71 20.70 20.44 5.87
CA GLU A 71 20.93 21.60 5.00
C GLU A 71 20.66 22.93 5.72
N GLU A 72 19.58 23.03 6.50
CA GLU A 72 19.25 24.24 7.25
C GLU A 72 20.10 24.41 8.52
N TYR A 73 20.46 23.30 9.17
CA TYR A 73 21.34 23.32 10.32
C TYR A 73 22.73 23.88 9.96
N GLY A 74 23.27 23.51 8.79
CA GLY A 74 24.53 24.05 8.28
C GLY A 74 24.53 25.56 8.06
N LYS A 75 23.37 26.19 7.89
CA LYS A 75 23.22 27.65 7.71
C LYS A 75 23.00 28.39 9.02
N THR A 76 22.22 27.82 9.94
CA THR A 76 21.65 28.56 11.08
C THR A 76 22.20 28.08 12.44
N SER A 77 22.88 26.93 12.50
CA SER A 77 23.48 26.35 13.73
C SER A 77 22.54 26.32 14.95
N GLY A 78 21.25 26.08 14.74
CA GLY A 78 20.21 26.06 15.77
C GLY A 78 19.07 25.09 15.46
N THR A 79 18.04 25.05 16.32
CA THR A 79 16.90 24.13 16.16
C THR A 79 16.18 24.38 14.83
N VAL A 80 16.07 23.34 14.01
CA VAL A 80 15.36 23.40 12.72
C VAL A 80 13.89 23.10 12.93
N THR A 81 13.01 23.99 12.45
CA THR A 81 11.56 23.82 12.61
C THR A 81 10.88 23.63 11.26
N PHE A 82 9.90 22.73 11.24
CA PHE A 82 9.09 22.40 10.07
C PHE A 82 7.68 22.96 10.24
N GLY A 83 7.05 23.36 9.14
CA GLY A 83 5.63 23.74 9.13
C GLY A 83 5.33 24.97 8.28
N GLU A 84 4.06 25.36 8.27
CA GLU A 84 3.59 26.52 7.51
C GLU A 84 4.26 27.80 8.02
N GLY A 85 4.76 28.63 7.10
CA GLY A 85 5.53 29.84 7.43
C GLY A 85 6.96 29.59 7.94
N LYS A 86 7.49 28.37 7.83
CA LYS A 86 8.90 28.04 8.11
C LYS A 86 9.70 27.88 6.81
N THR A 87 11.03 27.93 6.93
CA THR A 87 11.96 27.72 5.80
C THR A 87 11.78 26.34 5.15
N ILE A 88 11.48 25.33 5.98
CA ILE A 88 11.13 23.98 5.54
C ILE A 88 9.64 23.74 5.81
N THR A 89 8.87 23.56 4.73
CA THR A 89 7.47 23.14 4.79
C THR A 89 7.36 21.62 4.72
N LEU A 90 6.22 21.08 5.15
CA LEU A 90 5.97 19.64 5.07
C LEU A 90 5.89 19.16 3.62
N ASP A 91 5.36 19.98 2.71
CA ASP A 91 5.29 19.66 1.28
C ASP A 91 6.68 19.39 0.67
N LYS A 92 7.73 20.12 1.09
CA LYS A 92 9.10 19.87 0.63
C LYS A 92 9.63 18.50 1.08
N VAL A 93 9.23 18.05 2.26
CA VAL A 93 9.55 16.70 2.77
C VAL A 93 8.82 15.66 1.94
N GLU A 94 7.55 15.92 1.60
CA GLU A 94 6.72 15.02 0.81
C GLU A 94 7.23 14.87 -0.62
N ASP A 95 7.58 15.98 -1.26
CA ASP A 95 8.18 16.02 -2.59
C ASP A 95 9.51 15.26 -2.63
N LEU A 96 10.39 15.49 -1.64
CA LEU A 96 11.70 14.84 -1.58
C LEU A 96 11.59 13.35 -1.24
N ALA A 97 10.58 12.95 -0.46
CA ALA A 97 10.31 11.56 -0.13
C ALA A 97 9.49 10.82 -1.20
N GLU A 98 9.04 11.51 -2.25
CA GLU A 98 8.14 10.99 -3.28
C GLU A 98 6.85 10.37 -2.71
N VAL A 99 6.31 10.97 -1.64
CA VAL A 99 5.06 10.52 -0.99
C VAL A 99 3.90 11.47 -1.33
N PRO A 100 2.64 10.99 -1.30
CA PRO A 100 1.50 11.85 -1.60
C PRO A 100 1.41 13.05 -0.67
N SER A 101 0.85 14.16 -1.17
CA SER A 101 0.74 15.38 -0.39
C SER A 101 -0.20 15.23 0.80
N GLY A 102 0.14 15.92 1.89
CA GLY A 102 -0.58 15.87 3.16
C GLY A 102 -0.47 14.53 3.89
N THR A 103 0.51 13.68 3.57
CA THR A 103 0.76 12.42 4.29
C THR A 103 1.73 12.61 5.46
N VAL A 104 2.65 13.57 5.41
CA VAL A 104 3.51 13.94 6.53
C VAL A 104 2.75 14.95 7.41
N LYS A 105 2.46 14.59 8.65
CA LYS A 105 1.64 15.39 9.57
C LYS A 105 2.45 16.26 10.50
N SER A 106 3.60 15.79 10.93
CA SER A 106 4.51 16.58 11.76
C SER A 106 5.94 16.08 11.63
N VAL A 107 6.89 17.00 11.82
CA VAL A 107 8.32 16.69 11.93
C VAL A 107 8.86 17.56 13.06
N THR A 108 9.60 16.95 13.98
CA THR A 108 10.30 17.66 15.06
C THR A 108 11.78 17.32 15.01
N THR A 109 12.63 18.30 15.33
CA THR A 109 14.08 18.10 15.45
C THR A 109 14.59 18.57 16.81
N ASN A 110 15.76 18.08 17.19
CA ASN A 110 16.51 18.60 18.34
C ASN A 110 17.38 19.82 17.95
N ALA A 111 18.08 20.38 18.94
CA ALA A 111 18.99 21.51 18.75
C ALA A 111 20.21 21.23 17.85
N LYS A 112 20.38 19.98 17.39
CA LYS A 112 21.44 19.55 16.47
C LYS A 112 20.91 19.28 15.05
N GLY A 113 19.66 19.63 14.75
CA GLY A 113 19.02 19.37 13.46
C GLY A 113 18.62 17.91 13.24
N GLN A 114 18.74 17.05 14.26
CA GLN A 114 18.37 15.64 14.13
C GLN A 114 16.86 15.46 14.31
N VAL A 115 16.20 14.76 13.39
CA VAL A 115 14.77 14.41 13.47
C VAL A 115 14.50 13.50 14.66
N THR A 116 13.68 13.97 15.59
CA THR A 116 13.30 13.25 16.82
C THR A 116 11.94 12.59 16.74
N ASN A 117 11.01 13.19 16.00
CA ASN A 117 9.67 12.63 15.79
C ASN A 117 9.19 13.00 14.40
N LEU A 118 8.55 12.05 13.70
CA LEU A 118 7.84 12.29 12.46
C LEU A 118 6.55 11.47 12.46
N GLU A 119 5.42 12.12 12.18
CA GLU A 119 4.13 11.45 12.01
C GLU A 119 3.76 11.36 10.54
N TYR A 120 3.55 10.13 10.04
CA TYR A 120 3.13 9.82 8.68
C TYR A 120 1.75 9.17 8.68
N LYS A 121 0.83 9.65 7.85
CA LYS A 121 -0.56 9.15 7.76
C LYS A 121 -1.00 8.95 6.31
N ASN A 122 -1.18 7.68 5.95
CA ASN A 122 -1.74 7.27 4.67
C ASN A 122 -2.72 6.11 4.90
N GLY A 123 -3.97 6.45 5.24
CA GLY A 123 -4.99 5.50 5.72
C GLY A 123 -4.78 5.05 7.17
N LYS A 124 -3.55 4.67 7.55
CA LYS A 124 -3.11 4.45 8.94
C LYS A 124 -1.97 5.40 9.30
N THR A 125 -1.79 5.63 10.59
CA THR A 125 -0.72 6.46 11.13
C THR A 125 0.47 5.60 11.56
N VAL A 126 1.68 6.04 11.18
CA VAL A 126 2.96 5.52 11.67
C VAL A 126 3.76 6.69 12.19
N THR A 127 4.30 6.54 13.38
CA THR A 127 5.14 7.55 14.03
C THR A 127 6.56 7.02 14.15
N TYR A 128 7.50 7.80 13.65
CA TYR A 128 8.91 7.61 13.93
C TYR A 128 9.29 8.32 15.22
N THR A 129 10.09 7.68 16.07
CA THR A 129 10.62 8.30 17.29
C THR A 129 12.09 7.94 17.47
N TRP A 130 12.92 8.96 17.63
CA TRP A 130 14.30 8.82 18.04
C TRP A 130 14.41 8.99 19.56
N ALA A 131 14.73 7.91 20.25
CA ALA A 131 14.98 7.87 21.68
C ALA A 131 16.13 6.91 21.98
N ASP A 132 16.88 7.15 23.06
CA ASP A 132 17.94 6.24 23.53
C ASP A 132 18.98 5.86 22.45
N GLY A 133 19.28 6.80 21.55
CA GLY A 133 20.25 6.61 20.46
C GLY A 133 19.76 5.71 19.32
N LYS A 134 18.46 5.43 19.23
CA LYS A 134 17.86 4.58 18.19
C LYS A 134 16.57 5.17 17.64
N GLY A 135 16.38 5.02 16.33
CA GLY A 135 15.13 5.33 15.64
C GLY A 135 14.19 4.13 15.68
N THR A 136 12.95 4.35 16.12
CA THR A 136 11.89 3.33 16.17
C THR A 136 10.67 3.78 15.36
N TYR A 137 9.90 2.84 14.84
CA TYR A 137 8.67 3.10 14.09
C TYR A 137 7.52 2.41 14.81
N SER A 138 6.43 3.13 15.05
CA SER A 138 5.22 2.54 15.61
C SER A 138 4.59 1.54 14.65
N ASP A 139 3.80 0.62 15.18
CA ASP A 139 2.92 -0.19 14.35
C ASP A 139 1.83 0.70 13.72
N PRO A 140 1.43 0.44 12.45
CA PRO A 140 0.39 1.24 11.79
C PRO A 140 -0.96 1.13 12.51
N SER A 141 -1.45 2.26 13.04
CA SER A 141 -2.73 2.39 13.75
C SER A 141 -3.75 3.21 12.96
#